data_AF-A0A5B7G0K4-F1
#
_entry.id   AF-A0A5B7G0K4-F1
#
_cell.length_a   1.000
_cell.length_b   1.000
_cell.length_c   1.000
_cell.angle_alpha   90.00
_cell.angle_beta   90.00
_cell.angle_gamma   90.00
#
_symmetry.space_group_name_H-M   'P 1'
#
loop_
_entity.id
_entity.type
_entity.pdbx_description
1 polymer ?
#
loop_
_entity_poly.entity_id
_entity_poly.type
_entity_poly.pdbx_seq_one_letter_code
_entity_poly.pdbx_strand_id
1 'polypeptide(L)'
;MAEGLGQSLHTYKVQLEQVEAALTSDSTNAELVKLKGDLLEVITLTENLIETQGSSSTAAAGVTSEGSSKESGVVRAWKVGDKCMAVWSEDSQW
;
A
#
# COMPACT_ATOMS: atom_id res chain seq x y z
N MET A 1 7.94 6.51 6.41
CA MET A 1 6.92 6.94 5.42
C MET A 1 5.49 6.59 5.85
N ALA A 2 5.26 5.61 6.74
CA ALA A 2 3.92 5.29 7.27
C ALA A 2 3.33 6.35 8.23
N GLU A 3 4.17 7.13 8.91
CA GLU A 3 3.73 8.11 9.92
C GLU A 3 2.84 9.24 9.35
N GLY A 4 3.03 9.59 8.07
CA GLY A 4 2.23 10.62 7.41
C GLY A 4 0.80 10.15 7.12
N LEU A 5 0.60 8.87 6.80
CA LEU A 5 -0.69 8.31 6.40
C LEU A 5 -1.69 8.31 7.57
N GLY A 6 -1.23 7.97 8.78
CA GLY A 6 -2.07 8.03 9.99
C GLY A 6 -2.51 9.45 10.35
N GLN A 7 -1.63 10.44 10.18
CA GLN A 7 -1.95 11.85 10.39
C GLN A 7 -2.94 12.37 9.34
N SER A 8 -2.78 11.96 8.08
CA SER A 8 -3.75 12.25 7.01
C SER A 8 -5.12 11.65 7.32
N LEU A 9 -5.19 10.39 7.76
CA LEU A 9 -6.44 9.73 8.16
C LEU A 9 -7.16 10.52 9.26
N HIS A 10 -6.43 10.89 10.32
CA HIS A 10 -6.99 11.70 11.40
C HIS A 10 -7.55 13.03 10.88
N THR A 11 -6.81 13.70 9.99
CA THR A 11 -7.23 14.96 9.37
C THR A 11 -8.51 14.79 8.56
N TYR A 12 -8.61 13.74 7.74
CA TYR A 12 -9.80 13.44 6.95
C TYR A 12 -11.03 13.11 7.81
N LYS A 13 -10.84 12.40 8.93
CA LYS A 13 -11.93 12.15 9.90
C LYS A 13 -12.47 13.44 10.51
N VAL A 14 -11.60 14.37 10.88
CA VAL A 14 -12.01 15.69 11.41
C VAL A 14 -12.76 16.51 10.34
N GLN A 15 -12.26 16.52 9.10
CA GLN A 15 -12.94 17.18 7.99
C GLN A 15 -14.33 16.61 7.74
N LEU A 16 -14.49 15.29 7.85
CA LEU A 16 -15.77 14.62 7.69
C LEU A 16 -16.77 15.04 8.78
N GLU A 17 -16.36 15.09 10.05
CA GLU A 17 -17.21 15.56 11.15
C GLU A 17 -17.67 17.00 10.94
N GLN A 18 -16.77 17.87 10.46
CA GLN A 18 -17.09 19.26 10.15
C GLN A 18 -18.08 19.37 8.98
N VAL A 19 -17.91 18.53 7.95
CA VAL A 19 -18.83 18.42 6.81
C VAL A 19 -20.19 17.88 7.26
N GLU A 20 -20.24 16.92 8.17
CA GLU A 20 -21.49 16.39 8.75
C GLU A 20 -22.22 17.42 9.61
N ALA A 21 -21.49 18.23 10.38
CA ALA A 21 -22.07 19.35 11.13
C ALA A 21 -22.65 20.41 10.17
N ALA A 22 -21.95 20.71 9.07
CA ALA A 22 -22.44 21.60 8.04
C ALA A 22 -23.67 21.02 7.31
N LEU A 23 -23.68 19.72 6.99
CA LEU A 23 -24.82 18.99 6.42
C LEU A 23 -26.02 18.94 7.36
N THR A 24 -25.80 18.96 8.68
CA THR A 24 -26.88 19.04 9.66
C THR A 24 -27.59 20.39 9.59
N SER A 25 -26.87 21.47 9.26
CA SER A 25 -27.43 22.81 9.06
C SER A 25 -27.94 23.04 7.62
N ASP A 26 -27.28 22.43 6.62
CA ASP A 26 -27.53 22.60 5.18
C ASP A 26 -27.62 21.23 4.48
N SER A 27 -28.66 20.46 4.83
CA SER A 27 -28.86 19.08 4.37
C SER A 27 -29.09 18.91 2.86
N THR A 28 -29.40 19.99 2.15
CA THR A 28 -29.62 20.02 0.69
C THR A 28 -28.37 20.37 -0.13
N ASN A 29 -27.22 20.60 0.52
CA ASN A 29 -26.00 20.94 -0.20
C ASN A 29 -25.39 19.70 -0.87
N ALA A 30 -25.61 19.59 -2.18
CA ALA A 30 -25.11 18.48 -3.00
C ALA A 30 -23.58 18.37 -3.04
N GLU A 31 -22.85 19.48 -2.83
CA GLU A 31 -21.39 19.46 -2.77
C GLU A 31 -20.90 18.86 -1.45
N LEU A 32 -21.54 19.17 -0.31
CA LEU A 32 -21.21 18.55 0.98
C LEU A 32 -21.47 17.04 0.98
N VAL A 33 -22.56 16.59 0.33
CA VAL A 33 -22.86 15.16 0.18
C VAL A 33 -21.77 14.44 -0.63
N LYS A 34 -21.33 15.04 -1.75
CA LYS A 34 -20.23 14.49 -2.56
C LYS A 34 -18.92 14.46 -1.77
N LEU A 35 -18.57 15.58 -1.13
CA LEU A 35 -17.35 15.71 -0.33
C LEU A 35 -17.28 14.68 0.81
N LYS A 36 -18.40 14.41 1.47
CA LYS A 36 -18.50 13.33 2.47
C LYS A 36 -18.18 11.96 1.87
N GLY A 37 -18.74 11.65 0.70
CA GLY A 37 -18.48 10.39 -0.02
C GLY A 37 -17.00 10.25 -0.41
N ASP A 38 -16.45 11.29 -1.01
CA ASP A 38 -15.04 11.33 -1.44
C ASP A 38 -14.09 11.13 -0.23
N LEU A 39 -14.38 11.78 0.91
CA LEU A 39 -13.59 11.61 2.15
C LEU A 39 -13.64 10.18 2.68
N LEU A 40 -14.80 9.52 2.68
CA LEU A 40 -14.92 8.12 3.12
C LEU A 40 -14.13 7.16 2.24
N GLU A 41 -14.12 7.39 0.93
CA GLU A 41 -13.34 6.58 -0.02
C GLU A 41 -11.84 6.71 0.26
N VAL A 42 -11.34 7.95 0.41
CA VAL A 42 -9.92 8.20 0.70
C VAL A 42 -9.50 7.60 2.04
N ILE A 43 -10.34 7.71 3.07
CA ILE A 43 -10.09 7.09 4.38
C ILE A 43 -9.96 5.57 4.24
N THR A 44 -10.90 4.94 3.54
CA THR A 44 -10.90 3.47 3.32
C THR A 44 -9.67 3.01 2.56
N LEU A 45 -9.30 3.72 1.49
CA LEU A 45 -8.09 3.43 0.72
C LEU A 45 -6.83 3.59 1.56
N THR A 46 -6.77 4.64 2.39
CA THR A 46 -5.63 4.90 3.28
C THR A 46 -5.52 3.84 4.37
N GLU A 47 -6.63 3.44 4.99
CA GLU A 47 -6.69 2.35 5.99
C GLU A 47 -6.20 1.03 5.37
N ASN A 48 -6.66 0.69 4.16
CA ASN A 48 -6.20 -0.51 3.45
C ASN A 48 -4.71 -0.47 3.10
N LEU A 49 -4.19 0.70 2.72
CA LEU A 49 -2.77 0.90 2.41
C LEU A 49 -1.90 0.78 3.67
N ILE A 50 -2.35 1.32 4.81
CA ILE A 50 -1.68 1.15 6.11
C ILE A 50 -1.70 -0.32 6.52
N GLU A 51 -2.82 -1.03 6.35
CA GLU A 51 -2.95 -2.44 6.73
C GLU A 51 -2.05 -3.34 5.86
N THR A 52 -1.99 -3.09 4.56
CA THR A 52 -1.08 -3.79 3.64
C THR A 52 0.39 -3.45 3.88
N GLN A 53 0.73 -2.19 4.21
CA GLN A 53 2.10 -1.82 4.59
C GLN A 53 2.52 -2.39 5.96
N GLY A 54 1.63 -2.41 6.95
CA GLY A 54 1.88 -2.99 8.26
C GLY A 54 2.04 -4.50 8.22
N SER A 55 1.26 -5.19 7.38
CA SER A 55 1.29 -6.64 7.23
C SER A 55 2.50 -7.17 6.43
N SER A 56 3.18 -6.32 5.68
CA SER A 56 4.32 -6.75 4.87
C SER A 56 5.63 -6.96 5.66
N SER A 57 5.63 -6.72 6.98
CA SER A 57 6.83 -6.78 7.84
C SER A 57 6.99 -8.07 8.66
N THR A 58 6.09 -9.06 8.53
CA THR A 58 6.13 -10.28 9.36
C THR A 58 5.94 -11.56 8.54
N ALA A 59 6.83 -11.80 7.57
CA ALA A 59 6.98 -13.10 6.91
C ALA A 59 8.45 -13.46 6.63
N ALA A 60 9.36 -13.04 7.52
CA ALA A 60 10.79 -13.34 7.41
C ALA A 60 11.40 -13.69 8.77
N ALA A 61 10.90 -14.77 9.39
CA ALA A 61 11.64 -15.47 10.43
C ALA A 61 11.28 -16.96 10.43
N GLY A 62 12.22 -17.80 10.02
CA GLY A 62 12.28 -19.20 10.45
C GLY A 62 12.05 -20.27 9.39
N VAL A 63 13.05 -20.52 8.55
CA VAL A 63 13.66 -21.86 8.52
C VAL A 63 15.12 -21.73 8.09
N THR A 64 16.02 -21.83 9.07
CA THR A 64 17.43 -22.12 8.88
C THR A 64 17.62 -23.63 8.74
N SER A 65 18.76 -24.00 8.15
CA SER A 65 19.29 -25.38 7.96
C SER A 65 18.78 -26.01 6.67
N GLU A 66 19.60 -26.46 5.72
CA GLU A 66 20.92 -27.07 5.81
C GLU A 66 21.52 -27.22 4.39
N GLY A 67 22.85 -27.16 4.28
CA GLY A 67 23.58 -28.06 3.37
C GLY A 67 23.82 -27.67 1.90
N SER A 68 25.12 -27.52 1.60
CA SER A 68 25.82 -28.12 0.45
C SER A 68 25.77 -27.45 -0.94
N SER A 69 26.94 -26.95 -1.32
CA SER A 69 27.60 -26.90 -2.63
C SER A 69 26.95 -27.58 -3.85
N LYS A 70 27.17 -26.92 -5.01
CA LYS A 70 27.18 -27.36 -6.43
C LYS A 70 25.91 -27.23 -7.28
N GLU A 71 26.02 -26.32 -8.24
CA GLU A 71 25.57 -26.38 -9.65
C GLU A 71 24.36 -27.27 -9.99
N SER A 72 23.19 -26.64 -10.14
CA SER A 72 22.20 -26.84 -11.21
C SER A 72 20.83 -26.38 -10.73
N GLY A 73 20.22 -25.44 -11.47
CA GLY A 73 18.77 -25.26 -11.48
C GLY A 73 18.10 -24.80 -10.18
N VAL A 74 18.75 -23.97 -9.35
CA VAL A 74 18.03 -23.29 -8.26
C VAL A 74 17.12 -22.24 -8.87
N VAL A 75 15.82 -22.55 -8.96
CA VAL A 75 14.77 -21.57 -9.20
C VAL A 75 14.87 -20.54 -8.08
N ARG A 76 15.54 -19.43 -8.35
CA ARG A 76 15.61 -18.31 -7.42
C ARG A 76 14.18 -17.82 -7.22
N ALA A 77 13.63 -17.99 -6.02
CA ALA A 77 12.33 -17.45 -5.68
C ALA A 77 12.46 -15.92 -5.60
N TRP A 78 12.13 -15.24 -6.70
CA TRP A 78 12.19 -13.79 -6.82
C TRP A 78 11.30 -13.14 -5.79
N LYS A 79 11.83 -12.14 -5.09
CA LYS A 79 11.06 -11.32 -4.15
C LYS A 79 10.76 -9.96 -4.76
N VAL A 80 9.67 -9.35 -4.32
CA VAL A 80 9.26 -8.01 -4.77
C VAL A 80 10.39 -7.02 -4.43
N GLY A 81 10.93 -6.38 -5.46
CA GLY A 81 12.10 -5.49 -5.35
C GLY A 81 13.40 -6.06 -5.96
N ASP A 82 13.43 -7.33 -6.36
CA ASP A 82 14.59 -7.90 -7.05
C ASP A 82 14.75 -7.29 -8.45
N LYS A 83 15.95 -6.76 -8.71
CA LYS A 83 16.32 -6.23 -10.02
C LYS A 83 16.55 -7.40 -10.98
N CYS A 84 15.73 -7.51 -12.02
CA CYS A 84 15.96 -8.46 -13.10
C CYS A 84 16.68 -7.79 -14.28
N MET A 85 17.69 -8.47 -14.83
CA MET A 85 18.28 -8.11 -16.12
C MET A 85 17.84 -9.17 -17.14
N ALA A 86 17.23 -8.73 -18.25
CA ALA A 86 16.94 -9.60 -19.38
C ALA A 86 18.04 -9.44 -20.44
N VAL A 87 18.53 -10.56 -20.98
CA VAL A 87 19.42 -10.53 -22.15
C VAL A 87 18.60 -10.16 -23.38
N TRP A 88 18.97 -9.07 -24.05
CA TRP A 88 18.39 -8.66 -25.32
C TRP A 88 18.89 -9.60 -26.41
N SER A 89 18.01 -10.41 -27.00
CA SER A 89 18.42 -11.52 -27.89
C SER A 89 18.82 -11.11 -29.33
N GLU A 90 18.79 -9.82 -29.69
CA GLU A 90 19.12 -9.35 -31.05
C GLU A 90 20.55 -8.82 -31.22
N ASP A 91 21.31 -8.58 -30.15
CA ASP A 91 22.74 -8.24 -30.28
C ASP A 91 23.53 -9.49 -29.89
N SER A 92 23.96 -10.26 -30.89
CA SER A 92 24.75 -11.49 -30.70
C SER A 92 26.15 -11.21 -30.17
N GLN A 93 26.28 -10.55 -29.02
CA GLN A 93 27.56 -10.18 -28.42
C GLN A 93 27.58 -10.47 -26.92
N TRP A 94 28.60 -11.23 -26.53
CA TRP A 94 28.96 -11.67 -25.18
C TRP A 94 29.88 -10.67 -24.51
#